data_AF-A0A6V7HY09-F1
#
_entry.id   AF-A0A6V7HY09-F1
#
_cell.length_a   1.000
_cell.length_b   1.000
_cell.length_c   1.000
_cell.angle_alpha   90.00
_cell.angle_beta   90.00
_cell.angle_gamma   90.00
#
_symmetry.space_group_name_H-M   'P 1'
#
loop_
_entity.id
_entity.type
_entity.pdbx_description
1 polymer ?
#
loop_
_entity_poly.entity_id
_entity_poly.type
_entity_poly.pdbx_seq_one_letter_code
_entity_poly.pdbx_strand_id
1 'polypeptide(L)'
;VPEGYRFNPPLQETFFKDDANHDPQWSEQQIISANFKLNGVTIGKDEYDIMQRTTLAVFEVLERAWATRDCALIDMKIEFGVDANGEILVSDIIDSDSWRLWPSGDKRLMKDKQVYRNLTTVTDADLNTVKRNFEWIATQLEYLVPPPSSKVVIFMGSPSDEEHCNKIARHAADLGLKAELRVSSAHKATVDTLRILAEYEGTGEK
;
A
#
# COMPACT_ATOMS: atom_id res chain seq x y z
N VAL A 1 10.20 -13.90 21.41
CA VAL A 1 8.91 -13.84 20.68
C VAL A 1 8.92 -14.98 19.65
N PRO A 2 7.88 -15.83 19.56
CA PRO A 2 7.85 -16.94 18.60
C PRO A 2 7.68 -16.43 17.15
N GLU A 3 8.13 -17.22 16.18
CA GLU A 3 7.86 -16.95 14.76
C GLU A 3 6.35 -16.97 14.47
N GLY A 4 5.89 -16.05 13.64
CA GLY A 4 4.46 -15.88 13.33
C GLY A 4 3.68 -15.05 14.36
N TYR A 5 4.33 -14.51 15.39
CA TYR A 5 3.71 -13.50 16.25
C TYR A 5 3.25 -12.29 15.42
N ARG A 6 1.99 -11.92 15.55
CA ARG A 6 1.40 -10.79 14.82
C ARG A 6 1.47 -9.53 15.65
N PHE A 7 2.03 -8.47 15.08
CA PHE A 7 2.03 -7.14 15.66
C PHE A 7 0.77 -6.38 15.23
N ASN A 8 0.06 -5.79 16.18
CA ASN A 8 -1.09 -4.93 15.91
C ASN A 8 -1.03 -3.69 16.85
N PRO A 9 -0.71 -2.49 16.33
CA PRO A 9 -0.38 -2.17 14.92
C PRO A 9 0.94 -2.82 14.46
N PRO A 10 1.26 -2.81 13.14
CA PRO A 10 2.55 -3.28 12.64
C PRO A 10 3.72 -2.64 13.41
N LEU A 11 4.73 -3.45 13.75
CA LEU A 11 5.93 -2.95 14.42
C LEU A 11 6.79 -2.19 13.40
N GLN A 12 7.28 -1.02 13.81
CA GLN A 12 8.25 -0.25 13.04
C GLN A 12 9.53 -0.10 13.85
N GLU A 13 10.66 -0.32 13.18
CA GLU A 13 12.00 -0.18 13.75
C GLU A 13 12.88 0.64 12.81
N THR A 14 13.99 1.16 13.34
CA THR A 14 14.98 1.94 12.57
C THR A 14 16.38 1.37 12.71
N PHE A 15 17.13 1.36 11.61
CA PHE A 15 18.49 0.85 11.53
C PHE A 15 19.36 1.89 10.84
N PHE A 16 20.53 2.18 11.41
CA PHE A 16 21.47 3.11 10.82
C PHE A 16 22.31 2.38 9.78
N LYS A 17 22.42 2.95 8.58
CA LYS A 17 23.18 2.36 7.47
C LYS A 17 24.67 2.41 7.76
N ASP A 18 25.24 1.27 8.09
CA ASP A 18 26.65 1.07 8.41
C ASP A 18 27.03 -0.39 8.19
N ASP A 19 27.45 -0.71 6.96
CA ASP A 19 27.83 -2.06 6.55
C ASP A 19 28.95 -2.65 7.45
N ALA A 20 29.85 -1.80 7.97
CA ALA A 20 30.95 -2.24 8.82
C ALA A 20 30.47 -2.73 10.19
N ASN A 21 29.31 -2.24 10.64
CA ASN A 21 28.70 -2.59 11.93
C ASN A 21 27.37 -3.35 11.78
N HIS A 22 27.11 -3.90 10.59
CA HIS A 22 25.92 -4.70 10.27
C HIS A 22 24.60 -3.97 10.52
N ASP A 23 24.53 -2.69 10.14
CA ASP A 23 23.34 -1.84 10.25
C ASP A 23 22.70 -1.86 11.67
N PRO A 24 23.33 -1.26 12.69
CA PRO A 24 22.84 -1.35 14.05
C PRO A 24 21.46 -0.68 14.21
N GLN A 25 20.59 -1.30 15.02
CA GLN A 25 19.31 -0.70 15.39
C GLN A 25 19.53 0.62 16.11
N TRP A 26 18.82 1.66 15.72
CA TRP A 26 18.81 2.97 16.37
C TRP A 26 17.45 3.26 16.97
N SER A 27 17.43 3.84 18.16
CA SER A 27 16.22 4.42 18.74
C SER A 27 15.92 5.79 18.13
N GLU A 28 14.68 6.25 18.30
CA GLU A 28 14.26 7.61 17.97
C GLU A 28 15.21 8.67 18.55
N GLN A 29 15.62 8.54 19.82
CA GLN A 29 16.51 9.49 20.47
C GLN A 29 17.89 9.54 19.81
N GLN A 30 18.40 8.41 19.32
CA GLN A 30 19.68 8.38 18.60
C GLN A 30 19.56 9.13 17.27
N ILE A 31 18.47 8.92 16.53
CA ILE A 31 18.21 9.61 15.26
C ILE A 31 18.09 11.13 15.45
N ILE A 32 17.29 11.57 16.43
CA ILE A 32 17.10 13.00 16.73
C ILE A 32 18.42 13.62 17.22
N SER A 33 19.17 12.92 18.07
CA SER A 33 20.46 13.41 18.58
C SER A 33 21.56 13.48 17.53
N ALA A 34 21.48 12.64 16.48
CA ALA A 34 22.42 12.67 15.36
C ALA A 34 22.32 13.96 14.55
N ASN A 35 21.20 14.69 14.64
CA ASN A 35 21.00 16.00 14.04
C ASN A 35 21.34 16.01 12.54
N PHE A 36 20.91 14.97 11.82
CA PHE A 36 21.14 14.84 10.39
C PHE A 36 20.56 16.04 9.64
N LYS A 37 21.29 16.54 8.65
CA LYS A 37 20.85 17.67 7.84
C LYS A 37 20.94 17.32 6.35
N LEU A 38 19.81 17.27 5.67
CA LEU A 38 19.69 16.92 4.26
C LEU A 38 18.92 18.04 3.55
N ASN A 39 19.48 18.58 2.45
CA ASN A 39 18.87 19.66 1.67
C ASN A 39 18.32 20.83 2.51
N GLY A 40 19.04 21.20 3.57
CA GLY A 40 18.66 22.30 4.46
C GLY A 40 17.67 21.93 5.57
N VAL A 41 17.05 20.76 5.51
CA VAL A 41 16.14 20.22 6.53
C VAL A 41 16.94 19.47 7.59
N THR A 42 16.70 19.78 8.86
CA THR A 42 17.23 19.03 9.99
C THR A 42 16.24 17.93 10.36
N ILE A 43 16.69 16.69 10.50
CA ILE A 43 15.86 15.56 10.92
C ILE A 43 15.65 15.64 12.44
N GLY A 44 14.56 16.28 12.84
CA GLY A 44 14.10 16.37 14.22
C GLY A 44 12.95 15.41 14.52
N LYS A 45 12.21 15.71 15.60
CA LYS A 45 11.07 14.92 16.04
C LYS A 45 9.95 14.87 15.00
N ASP A 46 9.63 16.02 14.40
CA ASP A 46 8.54 16.12 13.42
C ASP A 46 8.86 15.33 12.15
N GLU A 47 10.10 15.44 11.66
CA GLU A 47 10.58 14.68 10.50
C GLU A 47 10.58 13.16 10.77
N TYR A 48 11.04 12.75 11.96
CA TYR A 48 10.99 11.36 12.39
C TYR A 48 9.55 10.83 12.43
N ASP A 49 8.60 11.59 12.98
CA ASP A 49 7.18 11.21 13.06
C ASP A 49 6.51 11.14 11.69
N ILE A 50 6.95 11.97 10.74
CA ILE A 50 6.54 11.85 9.33
C ILE A 50 7.04 10.54 8.74
N MET A 51 8.34 10.22 8.88
CA MET A 51 8.91 8.97 8.35
C MET A 51 8.26 7.73 8.97
N GLN A 52 8.00 7.74 10.29
CA GLN A 52 7.34 6.63 10.98
C GLN A 52 5.92 6.39 10.46
N ARG A 53 5.08 7.44 10.38
CA ARG A 53 3.71 7.34 9.87
C ARG A 53 3.68 6.91 8.41
N THR A 54 4.58 7.46 7.59
CA THR A 54 4.69 7.09 6.17
C THR A 54 5.14 5.64 6.01
N THR A 55 6.06 5.14 6.85
CA THR A 55 6.49 3.73 6.82
C THR A 55 5.34 2.78 7.05
N LEU A 56 4.51 3.04 8.08
CA LEU A 56 3.33 2.23 8.37
C LEU A 56 2.30 2.30 7.23
N ALA A 57 2.03 3.50 6.71
CA ALA A 57 1.10 3.67 5.61
C ALA A 57 1.54 2.92 4.33
N VAL A 58 2.83 2.98 3.97
CA VAL A 58 3.39 2.24 2.83
C VAL A 58 3.25 0.73 3.05
N PHE A 59 3.61 0.24 4.23
CA PHE A 59 3.47 -1.18 4.56
C PHE A 59 2.01 -1.64 4.43
N GLU A 60 1.06 -0.93 5.03
CA GLU A 60 -0.36 -1.29 4.98
C GLU A 60 -0.93 -1.26 3.56
N VAL A 61 -0.53 -0.29 2.73
CA VAL A 61 -0.96 -0.21 1.32
C VAL A 61 -0.45 -1.42 0.55
N LEU A 62 0.84 -1.76 0.68
CA LEU A 62 1.45 -2.90 -0.01
C LEU A 62 0.94 -4.24 0.53
N GLU A 63 0.71 -4.35 1.83
CA GLU A 63 0.13 -5.54 2.47
C GLU A 63 -1.26 -5.83 1.89
N ARG A 64 -2.14 -4.82 1.81
CA ARG A 64 -3.47 -4.96 1.20
C ARG A 64 -3.39 -5.28 -0.27
N ALA A 65 -2.46 -4.67 -1.00
CA ALA A 65 -2.29 -4.94 -2.43
C ALA A 65 -1.86 -6.40 -2.69
N TRP A 66 -0.88 -6.91 -1.93
CA TRP A 66 -0.44 -8.31 -2.00
C TRP A 66 -1.51 -9.31 -1.56
N ALA A 67 -2.37 -8.95 -0.60
CA ALA A 67 -3.48 -9.79 -0.18
C ALA A 67 -4.47 -10.09 -1.33
N THR A 68 -4.61 -9.19 -2.32
CA THR A 68 -5.43 -9.45 -3.52
C THR A 68 -4.89 -10.58 -4.40
N ARG A 69 -3.63 -10.96 -4.20
CA ARG A 69 -2.91 -12.01 -4.92
C ARG A 69 -2.65 -13.25 -4.06
N ASP A 70 -3.40 -13.41 -2.95
CA ASP A 70 -3.20 -14.46 -1.95
C ASP A 70 -1.73 -14.52 -1.45
N CYS A 71 -1.13 -13.35 -1.21
CA CYS A 71 0.22 -13.23 -0.68
C CYS A 71 0.20 -12.45 0.64
N ALA A 72 0.92 -12.95 1.63
CA ALA A 72 1.18 -12.23 2.87
C ALA A 72 2.50 -11.46 2.75
N LEU A 73 2.43 -10.14 2.86
CA LEU A 73 3.61 -9.30 3.08
C LEU A 73 3.95 -9.37 4.57
N ILE A 74 5.13 -9.87 4.90
CA ILE A 74 5.49 -10.21 6.30
C ILE A 74 6.19 -9.04 6.99
N ASP A 75 7.14 -8.43 6.29
CA ASP A 75 7.87 -7.25 6.71
C ASP A 75 8.48 -6.58 5.47
N MET A 76 8.93 -5.34 5.63
CA MET A 76 9.64 -4.61 4.60
C MET A 76 10.60 -3.57 5.19
N LYS A 77 11.53 -3.12 4.36
CA LYS A 77 12.42 -2.00 4.64
C LYS A 77 12.29 -0.98 3.51
N ILE A 78 12.24 0.30 3.87
CA ILE A 78 12.26 1.43 2.95
C ILE A 78 13.28 2.45 3.43
N GLU A 79 13.75 3.31 2.52
CA GLU A 79 14.60 4.45 2.85
C GLU A 79 13.85 5.76 2.55
N PHE A 80 14.27 6.85 3.18
CA PHE A 80 13.72 8.19 2.95
C PHE A 80 14.81 9.12 2.44
N GLY A 81 14.40 10.06 1.59
CA GLY A 81 15.22 11.17 1.13
C GLY A 81 14.53 12.50 1.41
N VAL A 82 15.30 13.58 1.38
CA VAL A 82 14.76 14.94 1.34
C VAL A 82 15.00 15.47 -0.07
N ASP A 83 13.97 15.96 -0.75
CA ASP A 83 14.10 16.50 -2.10
C ASP A 83 14.70 17.91 -2.11
N ALA A 84 14.79 18.54 -3.29
CA ALA A 84 15.34 19.90 -3.42
C ALA A 84 14.44 21.00 -2.84
N ASN A 85 13.16 20.71 -2.60
CA ASN A 85 12.19 21.63 -2.00
C ASN A 85 12.10 21.46 -0.47
N GLY A 86 12.79 20.48 0.10
CA GLY A 86 12.76 20.17 1.53
C GLY A 86 11.65 19.20 1.93
N GLU A 87 11.03 18.50 0.98
CA GLU A 87 10.00 17.50 1.26
C GLU A 87 10.63 16.12 1.55
N ILE A 88 10.13 15.44 2.59
CA ILE A 88 10.51 14.06 2.90
C ILE A 88 9.73 13.13 1.97
N LEU A 89 10.46 12.29 1.25
CA LEU A 89 9.91 11.33 0.30
C LEU A 89 10.39 9.92 0.63
N VAL A 90 9.55 8.92 0.38
CA VAL A 90 10.03 7.54 0.24
C VAL A 90 10.99 7.50 -0.94
N SER A 91 12.18 6.97 -0.72
CA SER A 91 13.30 6.99 -1.65
C SER A 91 13.88 5.58 -1.79
N ASP A 92 14.91 5.45 -2.63
CA ASP A 92 15.53 4.19 -3.05
C ASP A 92 14.55 3.31 -3.83
N ILE A 93 14.79 1.99 -3.87
CA ILE A 93 14.00 1.01 -4.60
C ILE A 93 13.30 0.07 -3.62
N ILE A 94 12.01 -0.15 -3.86
CA ILE A 94 11.25 -1.23 -3.23
C ILE A 94 11.16 -2.39 -4.24
N ASP A 95 11.96 -3.43 -4.03
CA ASP A 95 11.97 -4.62 -4.87
C ASP A 95 11.91 -5.91 -4.02
N SER A 96 12.21 -7.07 -4.64
CA SER A 96 12.16 -8.38 -3.98
C SER A 96 13.23 -8.57 -2.89
N ASP A 97 14.16 -7.63 -2.74
CA ASP A 97 15.16 -7.59 -1.69
C ASP A 97 14.68 -6.80 -0.46
N SER A 98 13.69 -5.93 -0.66
CA SER A 98 13.16 -4.98 0.31
C SER A 98 12.10 -5.58 1.24
N TRP A 99 11.56 -6.76 0.95
CA TRP A 99 10.48 -7.38 1.74
C TRP A 99 10.66 -8.89 1.99
N ARG A 100 9.78 -9.44 2.82
CA ARG A 100 9.47 -10.88 2.87
C ARG A 100 8.05 -11.13 2.38
N LEU A 101 7.89 -12.04 1.42
CA LEU A 101 6.60 -12.28 0.75
C LEU A 101 6.28 -13.78 0.68
N TRP A 102 5.19 -14.18 1.33
CA TRP A 102 4.77 -15.57 1.47
C TRP A 102 3.43 -15.83 0.78
N PRO A 103 3.43 -16.56 -0.36
CA PRO A 103 2.20 -17.05 -0.97
C PRO A 103 1.37 -17.88 0.04
N SER A 104 0.07 -17.62 0.08
CA SER A 104 -0.91 -18.21 1.01
C SER A 104 -0.52 -18.10 2.50
N GLY A 105 0.36 -17.15 2.84
CA GLY A 105 0.92 -17.00 4.18
C GLY A 105 1.86 -18.14 4.61
N ASP A 106 2.32 -18.98 3.67
CA ASP A 106 3.20 -20.11 3.97
C ASP A 106 4.67 -19.77 3.69
N LYS A 107 5.46 -19.68 4.77
CA LYS A 107 6.91 -19.43 4.71
C LYS A 107 7.66 -20.39 3.79
N ARG A 108 7.19 -21.64 3.64
CA ARG A 108 7.83 -22.64 2.75
C ARG A 108 7.73 -22.25 1.28
N LEU A 109 6.80 -21.36 0.93
CA LEU A 109 6.56 -20.88 -0.42
C LEU A 109 7.21 -19.52 -0.70
N MET A 110 8.01 -18.98 0.24
CA MET A 110 8.63 -17.65 0.14
C MET A 110 9.25 -17.38 -1.24
N LYS A 111 9.07 -16.15 -1.73
CA LYS A 111 9.49 -15.73 -3.07
C LYS A 111 10.54 -14.61 -3.06
N ASP A 112 10.83 -14.05 -1.91
CA ASP A 112 11.76 -12.94 -1.74
C ASP A 112 13.23 -13.37 -1.60
N LYS A 113 14.14 -12.39 -1.45
CA LYS A 113 15.59 -12.61 -1.31
C LYS A 113 15.98 -13.48 -0.11
N GLN A 114 15.10 -13.71 0.87
CA GLN A 114 15.39 -14.62 1.98
C GLN A 114 15.70 -16.04 1.48
N VAL A 115 15.17 -16.46 0.33
CA VAL A 115 15.55 -17.74 -0.32
C VAL A 115 17.06 -17.77 -0.60
N TYR A 116 17.62 -16.71 -1.17
CA TYR A 116 19.05 -16.59 -1.42
C TYR A 116 19.85 -16.52 -0.12
N ARG A 117 19.40 -15.71 0.84
CA ARG A 117 20.08 -15.53 2.15
C ARG A 117 20.16 -16.83 2.97
N ASN A 118 19.23 -17.77 2.77
CA ASN A 118 19.19 -19.05 3.48
C ASN A 118 20.17 -20.11 2.91
N LEU A 119 20.76 -19.88 1.74
CA LEU A 119 21.68 -20.82 1.11
C LEU A 119 23.02 -20.83 1.85
N THR A 120 23.49 -22.01 2.25
CA THR A 120 24.83 -22.19 2.84
C THR A 120 25.92 -22.27 1.78
N THR A 121 25.58 -22.77 0.59
CA THR A 121 26.39 -22.78 -0.62
C THR A 121 25.53 -22.33 -1.79
N VAL A 122 26.09 -21.56 -2.72
CA VAL A 122 25.36 -21.04 -3.87
C VAL A 122 25.76 -21.80 -5.13
N THR A 123 24.83 -22.55 -5.72
CA THR A 123 25.00 -23.20 -7.03
C THR A 123 24.20 -22.50 -8.11
N ASP A 124 24.51 -22.76 -9.38
CA ASP A 124 23.72 -22.24 -10.51
C ASP A 124 22.25 -22.68 -10.46
N ALA A 125 21.98 -23.89 -9.95
CA ALA A 125 20.62 -24.38 -9.78
C ALA A 125 19.83 -23.58 -8.74
N ASP A 126 20.50 -23.15 -7.65
CA ASP A 126 19.90 -22.31 -6.62
C ASP A 126 19.61 -20.90 -7.17
N LEU A 127 20.57 -20.31 -7.89
CA LEU A 127 20.40 -19.00 -8.52
C LEU A 127 19.26 -19.01 -9.54
N ASN A 128 19.11 -20.09 -10.32
CA ASN A 128 17.97 -20.26 -11.22
C ASN A 128 16.63 -20.34 -10.48
N THR A 129 16.61 -20.86 -9.24
CA THR A 129 15.40 -20.87 -8.41
C THR A 129 15.07 -19.48 -7.88
N VAL A 130 16.06 -18.74 -7.39
CA VAL A 130 15.89 -17.34 -6.95
C VAL A 130 15.39 -16.48 -8.12
N LYS A 131 16.00 -16.63 -9.31
CA LYS A 131 15.58 -15.92 -10.53
C LYS A 131 14.11 -16.18 -10.86
N ARG A 132 13.68 -17.44 -10.88
CA ARG A 132 12.27 -17.81 -11.14
C ARG A 132 11.30 -17.23 -10.11
N ASN A 133 11.72 -17.12 -8.85
CA ASN A 133 10.91 -16.47 -7.83
C ASN A 133 10.73 -14.97 -8.11
N PHE A 134 11.79 -14.27 -8.54
CA PHE A 134 11.73 -12.85 -8.85
C PHE A 134 10.92 -12.59 -10.13
N GLU A 135 11.06 -13.44 -11.15
CA GLU A 135 10.21 -13.41 -12.36
C GLU A 135 8.73 -13.62 -12.02
N TRP A 136 8.44 -14.52 -11.07
CA TRP A 136 7.07 -14.73 -10.59
C TRP A 136 6.53 -13.49 -9.88
N ILE A 137 7.30 -12.84 -9.01
CA ILE A 137 6.91 -11.58 -8.35
C ILE A 137 6.64 -10.50 -9.40
N ALA A 138 7.55 -10.31 -10.36
CA ALA A 138 7.39 -9.34 -11.43
C ALA A 138 6.09 -9.56 -12.22
N THR A 139 5.75 -10.82 -12.50
CA THR A 139 4.48 -11.18 -13.15
C THR A 139 3.27 -10.85 -12.27
N GLN A 140 3.33 -11.09 -10.96
CA GLN A 140 2.20 -10.76 -10.07
C GLN A 140 1.96 -9.26 -9.93
N LEU A 141 3.01 -8.44 -10.02
CA LEU A 141 2.90 -6.98 -9.93
C LEU A 141 2.01 -6.38 -11.02
N GLU A 142 1.91 -7.02 -12.20
CA GLU A 142 0.99 -6.62 -13.28
C GLU A 142 -0.49 -6.66 -12.88
N TYR A 143 -0.82 -7.43 -11.82
CA TYR A 143 -2.19 -7.67 -11.37
C TYR A 143 -2.45 -7.13 -9.95
N LEU A 144 -1.50 -6.38 -9.37
CA LEU A 144 -1.57 -5.93 -7.98
C LEU A 144 -2.66 -4.85 -7.75
N VAL A 145 -2.97 -4.07 -8.78
CA VAL A 145 -3.99 -3.02 -8.76
C VAL A 145 -5.15 -3.46 -9.65
N PRO A 146 -6.18 -4.12 -9.12
CA PRO A 146 -7.35 -4.45 -9.91
C PRO A 146 -8.08 -3.17 -10.34
N PRO A 147 -8.71 -3.15 -11.53
CA PRO A 147 -9.51 -2.01 -11.95
C PRO A 147 -10.64 -1.75 -10.95
N PRO A 148 -11.05 -0.48 -10.76
CA PRO A 148 -12.06 -0.13 -9.78
C PRO A 148 -13.34 -0.92 -10.02
N SER A 149 -13.62 -1.73 -9.01
CA SER A 149 -14.84 -2.47 -8.74
C SER A 149 -16.12 -1.66 -8.87
N SER A 150 -16.04 -0.43 -8.37
CA SER A 150 -17.13 0.16 -7.61
C SER A 150 -17.84 1.32 -8.30
N LYS A 151 -19.17 1.30 -8.19
CA LYS A 151 -20.08 2.29 -8.75
C LYS A 151 -20.85 3.03 -7.67
N VAL A 152 -20.88 4.36 -7.77
CA VAL A 152 -21.65 5.26 -6.90
C VAL A 152 -22.83 5.79 -7.71
N VAL A 153 -24.06 5.53 -7.25
CA VAL A 153 -25.28 6.06 -7.88
C VAL A 153 -25.91 7.09 -6.95
N ILE A 154 -26.03 8.33 -7.43
CA ILE A 154 -26.51 9.47 -6.65
C ILE A 154 -27.92 9.83 -7.13
N PHE A 155 -28.91 9.52 -6.30
CA PHE A 155 -30.31 9.90 -6.55
C PHE A 155 -30.59 11.28 -5.98
N MET A 156 -31.06 12.20 -6.83
CA MET A 156 -31.59 13.49 -6.41
C MET A 156 -33.11 13.55 -6.59
N GLY A 157 -33.80 14.03 -5.57
CA GLY A 157 -35.27 14.13 -5.57
C GLY A 157 -35.80 15.28 -6.43
N SER A 158 -34.94 16.26 -6.72
CA SER A 158 -35.23 17.45 -7.52
C SER A 158 -34.00 17.84 -8.35
N PRO A 159 -34.17 18.33 -9.59
CA PRO A 159 -33.08 18.92 -10.36
C PRO A 159 -32.39 20.10 -9.68
N SER A 160 -33.06 20.76 -8.73
CA SER A 160 -32.46 21.86 -7.95
C SER A 160 -31.23 21.44 -7.13
N ASP A 161 -31.09 20.14 -6.84
CA ASP A 161 -30.00 19.63 -6.00
C ASP A 161 -28.75 19.25 -6.82
N GLU A 162 -28.77 19.49 -8.13
CA GLU A 162 -27.74 19.09 -9.08
C GLU A 162 -26.34 19.59 -8.70
N GLU A 163 -26.21 20.83 -8.22
CA GLU A 163 -24.89 21.36 -7.80
C GLU A 163 -24.30 20.56 -6.63
N HIS A 164 -25.14 20.15 -5.67
CA HIS A 164 -24.71 19.34 -4.53
C HIS A 164 -24.31 17.93 -4.97
N CYS A 165 -25.12 17.29 -5.82
CA CYS A 165 -24.81 15.96 -6.36
C CYS A 165 -23.53 15.95 -7.21
N ASN A 166 -23.28 17.02 -7.97
CA ASN A 166 -22.03 17.18 -8.70
C ASN A 166 -20.81 17.31 -7.78
N LYS A 167 -20.93 17.93 -6.60
CA LYS A 167 -19.84 17.95 -5.60
C LYS A 167 -19.53 16.54 -5.09
N ILE A 168 -20.57 15.75 -4.79
CA ILE A 168 -20.40 14.34 -4.38
C ILE A 168 -19.71 13.55 -5.50
N ALA A 169 -20.17 13.69 -6.74
CA ALA A 169 -19.60 13.00 -7.89
C ALA A 169 -18.13 13.35 -8.14
N ARG A 170 -17.74 14.63 -7.97
CA ARG A 170 -16.33 15.06 -8.05
C ARG A 170 -15.48 14.39 -6.97
N HIS A 171 -15.92 14.41 -5.72
CA HIS A 171 -15.19 13.74 -4.64
C HIS A 171 -15.08 12.22 -4.85
N ALA A 172 -16.12 11.58 -5.38
CA ALA A 172 -16.05 10.17 -5.77
C ALA A 172 -15.02 9.93 -6.88
N ALA A 173 -14.98 10.81 -7.89
CA ALA A 173 -14.00 10.74 -8.98
C ALA A 173 -12.55 10.99 -8.51
N ASP A 174 -12.32 11.91 -7.57
CA ASP A 174 -11.01 12.16 -6.96
C ASP A 174 -10.47 10.91 -6.23
N LEU A 175 -11.38 10.04 -5.77
CA LEU A 175 -11.08 8.73 -5.17
C LEU A 175 -11.01 7.58 -6.19
N GLY A 176 -11.16 7.87 -7.49
CA GLY A 176 -11.13 6.89 -8.58
C GLY A 176 -12.43 6.08 -8.75
N LEU A 177 -13.54 6.50 -8.13
CA LEU A 177 -14.84 5.84 -8.23
C LEU A 177 -15.65 6.36 -9.43
N LYS A 178 -16.45 5.47 -10.05
CA LYS A 178 -17.40 5.86 -11.09
C LYS A 178 -18.70 6.36 -10.46
N ALA A 179 -19.09 7.59 -10.76
CA ALA A 179 -20.33 8.18 -10.25
C ALA A 179 -21.36 8.40 -11.37
N GLU A 180 -22.61 8.04 -11.11
CA GLU A 180 -23.77 8.34 -11.97
C GLU A 180 -24.83 9.12 -11.20
N LEU A 181 -25.44 10.10 -11.84
CA LEU A 181 -26.50 10.92 -11.26
C LEU A 181 -27.84 10.50 -11.84
N ARG A 182 -28.86 10.33 -11.00
CA ARG A 182 -30.25 10.06 -11.40
C ARG A 182 -31.18 11.06 -10.72
N VAL A 183 -32.16 11.56 -11.46
CA VAL A 183 -33.24 12.38 -10.90
C VAL A 183 -34.45 11.48 -10.70
N SER A 184 -34.85 11.25 -9.45
CA SER A 184 -36.06 10.49 -9.13
C SER A 184 -36.55 10.83 -7.73
N SER A 185 -37.85 11.05 -7.58
CA SER A 185 -38.46 11.41 -6.30
C SER A 185 -39.26 10.25 -5.73
N ALA A 186 -38.88 9.80 -4.54
CA ALA A 186 -39.62 8.76 -3.82
C ALA A 186 -41.07 9.16 -3.49
N HIS A 187 -41.40 10.45 -3.48
CA HIS A 187 -42.75 10.95 -3.19
C HIS A 187 -43.60 11.13 -4.45
N LYS A 188 -42.98 11.52 -5.58
CA LYS A 188 -43.71 11.84 -6.82
C LYS A 188 -43.70 10.69 -7.83
N ALA A 189 -42.71 9.80 -7.76
CA ALA A 189 -42.46 8.76 -8.75
C ALA A 189 -41.88 7.49 -8.11
N THR A 190 -42.46 7.03 -6.99
CA THR A 190 -41.95 5.91 -6.17
C THR A 190 -41.67 4.65 -6.99
N VAL A 191 -42.58 4.26 -7.88
CA VAL A 191 -42.45 3.04 -8.70
C VAL A 191 -41.29 3.17 -9.69
N ASP A 192 -41.09 4.36 -10.28
CA ASP A 192 -39.97 4.60 -11.18
C ASP A 192 -38.64 4.64 -10.41
N THR A 193 -38.61 5.23 -9.20
CA THR A 193 -37.43 5.17 -8.33
C THR A 193 -37.00 3.72 -8.07
N LEU A 194 -37.96 2.84 -7.73
CA LEU A 194 -37.69 1.41 -7.51
C LEU A 194 -37.23 0.71 -8.78
N ARG A 195 -37.78 1.06 -9.94
CA ARG A 195 -37.35 0.49 -11.24
C ARG A 195 -35.91 0.88 -11.55
N ILE A 196 -35.56 2.14 -11.36
CA ILE A 196 -34.20 2.64 -11.59
C ILE A 196 -33.21 1.96 -10.63
N LEU A 197 -33.59 1.79 -9.36
CA LEU A 197 -32.75 1.07 -8.40
C LEU A 197 -32.53 -0.39 -8.84
N ALA A 198 -33.58 -1.07 -9.29
CA ALA A 198 -33.50 -2.45 -9.77
C ALA A 198 -32.60 -2.61 -11.01
N GLU A 199 -32.47 -1.59 -11.85
CA GLU A 199 -31.50 -1.59 -12.97
C GLU A 199 -30.07 -1.79 -12.43
N TYR A 200 -29.70 -1.07 -11.37
CA TYR A 200 -28.36 -1.15 -10.77
C TYR A 200 -28.17 -2.41 -9.93
N GLU A 201 -29.20 -2.89 -9.22
CA GLU A 201 -29.12 -4.16 -8.50
C GLU A 201 -28.95 -5.35 -9.45
N GLY A 202 -29.49 -5.25 -10.66
CA GLY A 202 -29.46 -6.32 -11.66
C GLY A 202 -28.19 -6.43 -12.51
N THR A 203 -27.30 -5.44 -12.51
CA THR A 203 -26.11 -5.45 -13.39
C THR A 203 -24.98 -6.34 -12.87
N GLY A 204 -24.94 -6.63 -11.55
CA GLY A 204 -23.81 -7.32 -10.91
C GLY A 204 -22.51 -6.50 -10.88
N GLU A 205 -22.54 -5.25 -11.35
CA GLU A 205 -21.49 -4.26 -11.14
C GLU A 205 -21.49 -3.89 -9.64
N LYS A 206 -20.34 -4.00 -8.97
CA LYS A 206 -20.18 -3.61 -7.57
C LYS A 206 -19.77 -2.16 -7.45
#